data_AF-A0A7Y5VQ16-F1
#
_entry.id   AF-A0A7Y5VQ16-F1
#
_cell.length_a   1.000
_cell.length_b   1.000
_cell.length_c   1.000
_cell.angle_alpha   90.00
_cell.angle_beta   90.00
_cell.angle_gamma   90.00
#
_symmetry.space_group_name_H-M   'P 1'
#
loop_
_entity.id
_entity.type
_entity.pdbx_description
1 polymer ?
#
loop_
_entity_poly.entity_id
_entity_poly.type
_entity_poly.pdbx_seq_one_letter_code
_entity_poly.pdbx_strand_id
1 'polypeptide(L)'
;VRHTGRQMVEPLISALHERAGAIVESELEHASLGNLTPEQREEVLRLTHRVVNKLLHPPTAFLKEEFQNGGVDARLLNISARMFGLPAPEQPPISEQRSANKDIAPQFIVAEQPEDATINRGATPPRLNRASLPISETKDTT
;
A
#
# COMPACT_ATOMS: atom_id res chain seq x y z
N VAL A 1 19.82 -4.88 1.06
CA VAL A 1 18.86 -3.90 0.49
C VAL A 1 17.77 -3.48 1.52
N ARG A 2 18.06 -3.37 2.83
CA ARG A 2 17.02 -3.13 3.87
C ARG A 2 16.92 -1.68 4.40
N HIS A 3 17.87 -0.83 4.05
CA HIS A 3 17.96 0.54 4.61
C HIS A 3 17.04 1.55 3.91
N THR A 4 16.67 1.31 2.65
CA THR A 4 15.90 2.25 1.83
C THR A 4 14.44 2.38 2.29
N GLY A 5 13.81 1.30 2.77
CA GLY A 5 12.41 1.35 3.21
C GLY A 5 12.18 2.19 4.46
N ARG A 6 13.13 2.18 5.42
CA ARG A 6 13.01 2.97 6.66
C ARG A 6 13.02 4.47 6.36
N GLN A 7 13.93 4.85 5.45
CA GLN A 7 14.11 6.22 4.98
C GLN A 7 12.88 6.74 4.24
N MET A 8 11.97 5.88 3.77
CA MET A 8 10.74 6.30 3.10
C MET A 8 9.51 6.29 4.03
N VAL A 9 9.48 5.40 5.03
CA VAL A 9 8.35 5.26 5.97
C VAL A 9 8.33 6.38 7.00
N GLU A 10 9.48 6.74 7.57
CA GLU A 10 9.55 7.80 8.59
C GLU A 10 9.09 9.17 8.06
N PRO A 11 9.53 9.63 6.86
CA PRO A 11 9.02 10.89 6.29
C PRO A 11 7.52 10.85 5.97
N LEU A 12 6.99 9.72 5.50
CA LEU A 12 5.56 9.58 5.23
C LEU A 12 4.73 9.75 6.52
N ILE A 13 5.19 9.14 7.61
CA ILE A 13 4.55 9.26 8.92
C ILE A 13 4.66 10.70 9.45
N SER A 14 5.80 11.37 9.29
CA SER A 14 5.96 12.78 9.67
C SER A 14 4.97 13.67 8.92
N ALA A 15 4.93 13.54 7.59
CA ALA A 15 4.03 14.30 6.74
C ALA A 15 2.55 14.08 7.09
N LEU A 16 2.18 12.87 7.51
CA LEU A 16 0.83 12.56 7.98
C LEU A 16 0.48 13.33 9.26
N HIS A 17 1.37 13.34 10.24
CA HIS A 17 1.16 14.03 11.51
C HIS A 17 1.13 15.56 11.31
N GLU A 18 2.03 16.10 10.49
CA GLU A 18 2.07 17.52 10.14
C GLU A 18 0.78 17.96 9.45
N ARG A 19 0.33 17.22 8.44
CA ARG A 19 -0.93 17.51 7.74
C ARG A 19 -2.13 17.48 8.68
N ALA A 20 -2.20 16.48 9.56
CA ALA A 20 -3.30 16.37 10.51
C ALA A 20 -3.29 17.52 11.54
N GLY A 21 -2.10 17.94 12.00
CA GLY A 21 -1.95 19.12 12.85
C GLY A 21 -2.44 20.40 12.15
N ALA A 22 -2.00 20.63 10.92
CA ALA A 22 -2.40 21.79 10.13
C ALA A 22 -3.92 21.85 9.90
N ILE A 23 -4.56 20.69 9.67
CA ILE A 23 -6.04 20.62 9.57
C ILE A 23 -6.68 21.02 10.90
N VAL A 24 -6.21 20.47 12.03
CA VAL A 24 -6.78 20.81 13.35
C VAL A 24 -6.66 22.31 13.64
N GLU A 25 -5.51 22.90 13.37
CA GLU A 25 -5.28 24.34 13.56
C GLU A 25 -6.22 25.17 12.69
N SER A 26 -6.29 24.88 11.38
CA SER A 26 -7.18 25.59 10.44
C SER A 26 -8.65 25.46 10.81
N GLU A 27 -9.10 24.26 11.19
CA GLU A 27 -10.50 24.05 11.59
C GLU A 27 -10.82 24.78 12.90
N LEU A 28 -9.89 24.86 13.87
CA LEU A 28 -10.11 25.59 15.12
C LEU A 28 -9.99 27.12 14.97
N GLU A 29 -9.31 27.60 13.93
CA GLU A 29 -9.36 29.01 13.53
C GLU A 29 -10.70 29.38 12.90
N HIS A 30 -11.30 28.46 12.15
CA HIS A 30 -12.56 28.69 11.43
C HIS A 30 -13.81 28.26 12.21
N ALA A 31 -13.65 27.46 13.27
CA ALA A 31 -14.76 26.99 14.08
C ALA A 31 -15.42 28.16 14.82
N SER A 32 -16.70 28.38 14.53
CA SER A 32 -17.56 29.28 15.31
C SER A 32 -17.97 28.60 16.62
N LEU A 33 -17.03 28.50 17.57
CA LEU A 33 -17.21 27.80 18.85
C LEU A 33 -18.04 28.58 19.90
N GLY A 34 -18.62 29.73 19.52
CA GLY A 34 -19.30 30.62 20.45
C GLY A 34 -18.34 31.33 21.40
N ASN A 35 -18.83 31.80 22.55
CA ASN A 35 -18.04 32.54 23.54
C ASN A 35 -17.23 31.61 24.46
N LEU A 36 -16.27 30.86 23.90
CA LEU A 36 -15.30 30.13 24.72
C LEU A 36 -14.28 31.08 25.34
N THR A 37 -13.88 30.81 26.59
CA THR A 37 -12.69 31.46 27.16
C THR A 37 -11.42 30.93 26.49
N PRO A 38 -10.29 31.65 26.56
CA PRO A 38 -9.01 31.16 26.04
C PRO A 38 -8.62 29.77 26.58
N GLU A 39 -8.88 29.49 27.86
CA GLU A 39 -8.58 28.22 28.50
C GLU A 39 -9.45 27.08 27.96
N GLN A 40 -10.74 27.36 27.68
CA GLN A 40 -11.65 26.39 27.07
C GLN A 40 -11.24 26.10 25.63
N ARG A 41 -10.84 27.13 24.86
CA ARG A 41 -10.33 26.95 23.50
C ARG A 41 -9.09 26.05 23.48
N GLU A 42 -8.18 26.26 24.43
CA GLU A 42 -6.99 25.43 24.61
C GLU A 42 -7.34 23.97 24.99
N GLU A 43 -8.34 23.73 25.85
CA GLU A 43 -8.78 22.37 26.17
C GLU A 43 -9.41 21.66 24.96
N VAL A 44 -10.16 22.39 24.12
CA VAL A 44 -10.69 21.87 22.86
C VAL A 44 -9.54 21.51 21.89
N LEU A 45 -8.51 22.36 21.79
CA LEU A 45 -7.31 22.08 21.00
C LEU A 45 -6.63 20.79 21.48
N ARG A 46 -6.36 20.66 22.78
CA ARG A 46 -5.77 19.44 23.38
C ARG A 46 -6.64 18.20 23.17
N LEU A 47 -7.96 18.32 23.31
CA LEU A 47 -8.88 17.21 23.05
C LEU A 47 -8.80 16.76 21.60
N THR A 48 -8.81 17.71 20.66
CA THR A 48 -8.76 17.44 19.22
C THR A 48 -7.44 16.77 18.85
N HIS A 49 -6.30 17.26 19.33
CA HIS A 49 -5.01 16.58 19.14
C HIS A 49 -5.00 15.17 19.72
N ARG A 50 -5.59 14.94 20.92
CA ARG A 50 -5.70 13.59 21.49
C ARG A 50 -6.52 12.66 20.61
N VAL A 51 -7.61 13.14 20.02
CA VAL A 51 -8.43 12.36 19.09
C VAL A 51 -7.64 12.03 17.83
N VAL A 52 -7.02 13.01 17.20
CA VAL A 52 -6.18 12.81 16.00
C VAL A 52 -5.05 11.83 16.27
N ASN A 53 -4.33 11.97 17.39
CA ASN A 53 -3.25 11.05 17.75
C ASN A 53 -3.76 9.62 17.93
N LYS A 54 -4.94 9.42 18.53
CA LYS A 54 -5.56 8.09 18.64
C LYS A 54 -5.96 7.51 17.28
N LEU A 55 -6.45 8.35 16.35
CA LEU A 55 -6.81 7.93 15.00
C LEU A 55 -5.58 7.59 14.14
N LEU A 56 -4.49 8.34 14.29
CA LEU A 56 -3.26 8.11 13.53
C LEU A 56 -2.37 7.02 14.11
N HIS A 57 -2.57 6.61 15.36
CA HIS A 57 -1.78 5.57 15.98
C HIS A 57 -1.88 4.21 15.26
N PRO A 58 -3.09 3.64 15.00
CA PRO A 58 -3.22 2.37 14.27
C PRO A 58 -2.57 2.36 12.87
N PRO A 59 -2.85 3.30 11.95
CA PRO A 59 -2.23 3.27 10.62
C PRO A 59 -0.71 3.49 10.67
N THR A 60 -0.22 4.31 11.62
CA THR A 60 1.21 4.51 11.81
C THR A 60 1.90 3.26 12.36
N ALA A 61 1.27 2.55 13.31
CA ALA A 61 1.76 1.30 13.84
C ALA A 61 1.83 0.22 12.75
N PHE A 62 0.76 0.09 11.96
CA PHE A 62 0.70 -0.83 10.82
C PHE A 62 1.85 -0.59 9.82
N LEU A 63 2.09 0.66 9.41
CA LEU A 63 3.19 0.99 8.49
C LEU A 63 4.57 0.63 9.05
N LYS A 64 4.78 0.83 10.36
CA LYS A 64 6.04 0.47 11.03
C LYS A 64 6.22 -1.04 11.12
N GLU A 65 5.15 -1.77 11.42
CA GLU A 65 5.16 -3.24 11.52
C GLU A 65 5.42 -3.88 10.16
N GLU A 66 4.67 -3.48 9.12
CA GLU A 66 4.90 -3.95 7.75
C GLU A 66 6.32 -3.66 7.28
N PHE A 67 6.90 -2.51 7.67
CA PHE A 67 8.28 -2.20 7.36
C PHE A 67 9.25 -3.18 8.03
N GLN A 68 9.05 -3.47 9.31
CA GLN A 68 9.88 -4.43 10.07
C GLN A 68 9.77 -5.85 9.51
N ASN A 69 8.59 -6.23 9.04
CA ASN A 69 8.32 -7.54 8.43
C ASN A 69 8.79 -7.64 6.97
N GLY A 70 9.26 -6.53 6.38
CA GLY A 70 9.69 -6.48 4.98
C GLY A 70 8.55 -6.43 3.96
N GLY A 71 7.32 -6.17 4.40
CA GLY A 71 6.12 -6.05 3.56
C GLY A 71 5.92 -4.67 2.93
N VAL A 72 6.69 -3.65 3.35
CA VAL A 72 6.61 -2.31 2.75
C VAL A 72 7.40 -2.25 1.44
N ASP A 73 6.66 -2.21 0.34
CA ASP A 73 7.16 -1.87 -0.99
C ASP A 73 6.73 -0.45 -1.42
N ALA A 74 7.23 0.00 -2.58
CA ALA A 74 6.88 1.31 -3.13
C ALA A 74 5.38 1.47 -3.43
N ARG A 75 4.67 0.37 -3.68
CA ARG A 75 3.23 0.39 -4.01
C ARG A 75 2.41 0.69 -2.76
N LEU A 76 2.67 0.02 -1.65
CA LEU A 76 2.00 0.28 -0.38
C LEU A 76 2.22 1.73 0.06
N LEU A 77 3.46 2.22 0.01
CA LEU A 77 3.79 3.61 0.34
C LEU A 77 3.01 4.61 -0.51
N ASN A 78 2.93 4.39 -1.83
CA ASN A 78 2.20 5.27 -2.72
C ASN A 78 0.68 5.25 -2.45
N ILE A 79 0.10 4.07 -2.17
CA ILE A 79 -1.32 3.95 -1.81
C ILE A 79 -1.58 4.68 -0.49
N SER A 80 -0.74 4.48 0.53
CA SER A 80 -0.87 5.15 1.82
C SER A 80 -0.75 6.67 1.67
N ALA A 81 0.24 7.18 0.93
CA ALA A 81 0.38 8.60 0.65
C ALA A 81 -0.91 9.17 0.02
N ARG A 82 -1.44 8.51 -1.00
CA ARG A 82 -2.70 8.93 -1.66
C ARG A 82 -3.91 8.86 -0.74
N MET A 83 -4.03 7.80 0.06
CA MET A 83 -5.13 7.62 1.02
C MET A 83 -5.18 8.76 2.03
N PHE A 84 -4.02 9.28 2.43
CA PHE A 84 -3.91 10.39 3.37
C PHE A 84 -3.76 11.76 2.71
N GLY A 85 -3.84 11.85 1.38
CA GLY A 85 -3.69 13.12 0.65
C GLY A 85 -2.30 13.74 0.78
N LEU A 86 -1.25 12.91 0.90
CA LEU A 86 0.15 13.30 1.00
C LEU A 86 0.84 13.19 -0.37
N PRO A 87 1.89 13.99 -0.64
CA PRO A 87 2.71 13.80 -1.84
C PRO A 87 3.35 12.41 -1.83
N ALA A 88 3.55 11.82 -3.01
CA ALA A 88 4.24 10.54 -3.13
C ALA A 88 5.66 10.67 -2.54
N PRO A 89 6.14 9.69 -1.77
CA PRO A 89 7.52 9.72 -1.29
C PRO A 89 8.44 9.73 -2.51
N GLU A 90 9.31 10.73 -2.61
CA GLU A 90 10.30 10.81 -3.67
C GLU A 90 11.07 9.48 -3.72
N GLN A 91 10.95 8.77 -4.83
CA GLN A 91 11.80 7.61 -5.06
C GLN A 91 13.23 8.15 -5.21
N PRO A 92 14.22 7.61 -4.49
CA PRO A 92 15.60 8.03 -4.70
C PRO A 92 15.96 7.85 -6.18
N PRO A 93 16.76 8.75 -6.77
CA PRO A 93 17.07 8.75 -8.19
C PRO A 93 17.59 7.39 -8.64
N ILE A 94 17.18 6.97 -9.84
CA ILE A 94 17.41 5.66 -10.49
C ILE A 94 18.93 5.39 -10.76
N SER A 95 19.83 6.19 -10.19
CA SER A 95 21.27 6.13 -10.42
C SER A 95 22.02 4.98 -9.73
N GLU A 96 21.40 4.21 -8.82
CA GLU A 96 22.07 3.06 -8.20
C GLU A 96 21.59 1.67 -8.69
N GLN A 97 20.54 1.60 -9.53
CA GLN A 97 20.03 0.32 -10.03
C GLN A 97 20.66 -0.15 -11.35
N ARG A 98 21.46 0.70 -12.03
CA ARG A 98 22.16 0.30 -13.28
C ARG A 98 23.50 -0.42 -13.06
N SER A 99 24.12 -0.30 -11.89
CA SER A 99 25.45 -0.90 -11.68
C SER A 99 25.46 -2.41 -11.44
N ALA A 100 24.30 -3.06 -11.29
CA ALA A 100 24.20 -4.51 -11.16
C ALA A 100 23.76 -5.23 -12.45
N ASN A 101 23.47 -4.50 -13.54
CA ASN A 101 23.09 -5.10 -14.82
C ASN A 101 24.20 -4.99 -15.87
N LYS A 102 25.46 -5.24 -15.46
CA LYS A 102 26.61 -5.30 -16.37
C LYS A 102 26.95 -6.74 -16.80
N ASP A 103 26.34 -7.76 -16.20
CA ASP A 103 26.67 -9.17 -16.47
C ASP A 103 25.57 -9.98 -17.18
N ILE A 104 24.48 -9.37 -17.62
CA ILE A 104 23.58 -10.02 -18.60
C ILE A 104 24.07 -9.64 -19.98
N ALA A 105 24.98 -10.46 -20.52
CA ALA A 105 25.29 -10.46 -21.95
C ALA A 105 23.97 -10.49 -22.75
N PRO A 106 23.84 -9.72 -23.84
CA PRO A 106 22.63 -9.75 -24.65
C PRO A 106 22.57 -11.11 -25.36
N GLN A 107 21.82 -12.05 -24.79
CA GLN A 107 21.46 -13.27 -25.50
C GLN A 107 20.44 -12.89 -26.59
N PHE A 108 20.99 -12.61 -27.76
CA PHE A 108 20.43 -12.98 -29.06
C PHE A 108 18.98 -12.56 -29.31
N ILE A 109 18.80 -11.33 -29.82
CA ILE A 109 17.69 -11.06 -30.74
C ILE A 109 18.08 -11.72 -32.06
N VAL A 110 17.59 -12.93 -32.33
CA VAL A 110 17.40 -13.39 -33.70
C VAL A 110 15.94 -13.24 -34.05
N ALA A 111 15.69 -12.26 -34.91
CA ALA A 111 14.54 -12.23 -35.77
C ALA A 111 14.76 -13.30 -36.85
N GLU A 112 13.95 -14.35 -36.87
CA GLU A 112 13.59 -15.02 -38.12
C GLU A 112 12.07 -15.14 -38.21
N GLN A 113 11.58 -14.75 -39.39
CA GLN A 113 10.20 -14.71 -39.84
C GLN A 113 9.68 -16.11 -40.21
N PRO A 114 8.37 -16.27 -40.50
CA PRO A 114 7.63 -17.52 -40.32
C PRO A 114 7.60 -18.38 -41.57
N GLU A 115 7.91 -19.68 -41.47
CA GLU A 115 7.72 -20.61 -42.59
C GLU A 115 7.24 -21.99 -42.12
N ASP A 116 6.24 -22.49 -42.82
CA ASP A 116 5.77 -23.87 -42.95
C ASP A 116 4.93 -24.56 -41.85
N ALA A 117 3.62 -24.47 -42.10
CA ALA A 117 2.61 -25.43 -41.74
C ALA A 117 3.02 -26.86 -42.14
N THR A 118 3.31 -27.71 -41.15
CA THR A 118 3.17 -29.16 -41.31
C THR A 118 2.11 -29.67 -40.35
N ILE A 119 0.97 -30.03 -40.94
CA ILE A 119 -0.16 -30.71 -40.33
C ILE A 119 0.32 -32.02 -39.69
N ASN A 120 0.12 -32.19 -38.38
CA ASN A 120 0.02 -33.53 -37.79
C ASN A 120 -1.29 -33.67 -37.02
N ARG A 121 -2.22 -34.39 -37.66
CA ARG A 121 -3.45 -34.90 -37.05
C ARG A 121 -3.08 -36.01 -36.07
N GLY A 122 -3.71 -36.00 -34.90
CA GLY A 122 -3.90 -37.20 -34.10
C GLY A 122 -3.33 -37.14 -32.69
N ALA A 123 -4.03 -36.45 -31.78
CA ALA A 123 -4.02 -36.79 -30.36
C ALA A 123 -5.27 -36.21 -29.69
N THR A 124 -6.27 -37.05 -29.48
CA THR A 124 -7.48 -36.78 -28.70
C THR A 124 -7.08 -36.54 -27.23
N PRO A 125 -7.45 -35.44 -26.56
CA PRO A 125 -7.24 -35.33 -25.13
C PRO A 125 -8.21 -36.26 -24.38
N PRO A 126 -7.77 -37.02 -23.36
CA PRO A 126 -8.67 -37.84 -22.56
C PRO A 126 -9.62 -36.96 -21.74
N ARG A 127 -10.92 -37.24 -21.86
CA ARG A 127 -11.99 -36.68 -21.02
C ARG A 127 -11.85 -37.24 -19.60
N LEU A 128 -11.45 -36.41 -18.64
CA LEU A 128 -11.60 -36.74 -17.23
C LEU A 128 -13.07 -36.54 -16.82
N ASN A 129 -13.67 -37.65 -16.41
CA ASN A 129 -15.07 -37.78 -16.02
C ASN A 129 -15.44 -36.89 -14.84
N ARG A 130 -16.59 -36.24 -14.99
CA ARG A 130 -17.35 -35.56 -13.94
C ARG A 130 -17.89 -36.63 -12.98
N ALA A 131 -17.13 -36.93 -11.92
CA ALA A 131 -17.61 -37.76 -10.83
C ALA A 131 -18.55 -36.94 -9.94
N SER A 132 -19.78 -37.39 -9.89
CA SER A 132 -20.89 -36.99 -9.03
C SER A 132 -20.47 -36.81 -7.56
N LEU A 133 -20.74 -35.63 -6.99
CA LEU A 133 -20.86 -35.46 -5.55
C LEU A 133 -22.31 -35.76 -5.15
N PRO A 134 -22.57 -36.69 -4.20
CA PRO A 134 -23.91 -36.92 -3.71
C PRO A 134 -24.38 -35.76 -2.84
N ILE A 135 -25.57 -35.27 -3.17
CA ILE A 135 -26.41 -34.42 -2.34
C ILE A 135 -27.03 -35.34 -1.28
N SER A 136 -26.87 -35.00 0.01
CA SER A 136 -27.71 -35.57 1.07
C SER A 136 -28.25 -34.43 1.94
N GLU A 137 -29.56 -34.32 1.87
CA GLU A 137 -30.46 -33.47 2.65
C GLU A 137 -30.39 -33.71 4.16
N THR A 138 -30.63 -32.60 4.88
CA THR A 138 -31.39 -32.40 6.13
C THR A 138 -31.45 -33.51 7.19
N LYS A 139 -31.24 -33.10 8.44
CA LYS A 139 -32.28 -33.21 9.49
C LYS A 139 -31.97 -32.29 10.67
N ASP A 140 -32.89 -31.35 10.88
CA ASP A 140 -33.31 -30.86 12.21
C ASP A 140 -33.45 -32.03 13.19
N THR A 141 -33.04 -31.83 14.45
CA THR A 141 -33.72 -32.35 15.66
C THR A 141 -33.13 -31.67 16.89
N THR A 142 -33.95 -30.80 17.49
CA THR A 142 -34.17 -30.54 18.93
C THR A 142 -33.02 -30.07 19.81
#